data_AF-A0A925PC54-F1
#
_entry.id   AF-A0A925PC54-F1
#
_cell.length_a   1.000
_cell.length_b   1.000
_cell.length_c   1.000
_cell.angle_alpha   90.00
_cell.angle_beta   90.00
_cell.angle_gamma   90.00
#
_symmetry.space_group_name_H-M   'P 1'
#
loop_
_entity.id
_entity.type
_entity.pdbx_description
1 polymer ?
#
loop_
_entity_poly.entity_id
_entity_poly.type
_entity_poly.pdbx_seq_one_letter_code
_entity_poly.pdbx_strand_id
1 'polypeptide(L)'
;MSRLFNIAFPDDRFLRIFVFILPTIYYLTAIGLLLRIPLAAFVAWFIFIGPGIAEFTHFIFPFIPPALEPANPEPLSAVINGVLITDMANHHIGVTHKYYFPGLYTAIIPMIPGVYSVYWLLKNGRKPSIAT
;
A
#
# COMPACT_ATOMS: atom_id res chain seq x y z
N MET A 1 5.69 7.92 -11.13
CA MET A 1 5.79 8.60 -9.82
C MET A 1 4.67 9.60 -9.63
N SER A 2 4.33 9.90 -8.38
CA SER A 2 3.20 10.78 -8.07
C SER A 2 3.68 12.21 -7.77
N ARG A 3 3.06 13.19 -8.41
CA ARG A 3 3.22 14.62 -8.10
C ARG A 3 2.33 15.11 -6.96
N LEU A 4 1.65 14.17 -6.29
CA LEU A 4 0.77 14.45 -5.16
C LEU A 4 1.53 15.12 -4.01
N PHE A 5 2.74 14.62 -3.74
CA PHE A 5 3.64 15.16 -2.74
C PHE A 5 4.88 15.74 -3.43
N ASN A 6 5.40 16.85 -2.91
CA ASN A 6 6.65 17.46 -3.40
C ASN A 6 7.88 16.66 -2.91
N ILE A 7 7.90 15.35 -3.21
CA ILE A 7 8.91 14.39 -2.74
C ILE A 7 9.54 13.72 -3.95
N ALA A 8 10.87 13.75 -4.01
CA ALA A 8 11.63 13.03 -5.00
C ALA A 8 11.68 11.54 -4.65
N PHE A 9 10.91 10.75 -5.37
CA PHE A 9 10.96 9.29 -5.29
C PHE A 9 11.21 8.78 -6.71
N PRO A 10 12.40 8.26 -7.04
CA PRO A 10 12.71 7.72 -8.38
C PRO A 10 12.41 6.21 -8.47
N ASP A 11 12.22 5.70 -9.69
CA ASP A 11 11.71 4.34 -9.93
C ASP A 11 12.64 3.25 -9.37
N ASP A 12 13.96 3.48 -9.40
CA ASP A 12 14.94 2.57 -8.82
C ASP A 12 14.75 2.40 -7.30
N ARG A 13 14.42 3.50 -6.61
CA ARG A 13 14.13 3.48 -5.18
C ARG A 13 12.82 2.78 -4.87
N PHE A 14 11.80 3.01 -5.70
CA PHE A 14 10.51 2.31 -5.59
C PHE A 14 10.70 0.80 -5.71
N LEU A 15 11.41 0.35 -6.75
CA LEU A 15 11.68 -1.06 -6.98
C LEU A 15 12.45 -1.68 -5.81
N ARG A 16 13.55 -1.04 -5.36
CA ARG A 16 14.35 -1.55 -4.24
C ARG A 16 13.53 -1.73 -2.97
N ILE A 17 12.74 -0.72 -2.59
CA ILE A 17 12.01 -0.74 -1.31
C ILE A 17 10.76 -1.60 -1.40
N PHE A 18 9.85 -1.31 -2.34
CA PHE A 18 8.51 -1.89 -2.36
C PHE A 18 8.43 -3.22 -3.10
N VAL A 19 9.28 -3.45 -4.10
CA VAL A 19 9.25 -4.69 -4.90
C VAL A 19 10.22 -5.75 -4.37
N PHE A 20 11.38 -5.34 -3.84
CA PHE A 20 12.40 -6.30 -3.40
C PHE A 20 12.51 -6.41 -1.87
N ILE A 21 12.77 -5.32 -1.16
CA ILE A 21 13.04 -5.36 0.29
C ILE A 21 11.79 -5.75 1.07
N LEU A 22 10.67 -5.05 0.84
CA LEU A 22 9.45 -5.26 1.62
C LEU A 22 8.87 -6.68 1.43
N PRO A 23 8.76 -7.23 0.21
CA PRO A 23 8.31 -8.61 0.04
C PRO A 23 9.26 -9.65 0.65
N THR A 24 10.57 -9.40 0.63
CA THR A 24 11.54 -10.27 1.32
C THR A 24 11.25 -10.33 2.82
N ILE A 25 10.99 -9.18 3.45
CA ILE A 25 10.59 -9.11 4.87
C ILE A 25 9.29 -9.88 5.10
N TYR A 26 8.33 -9.81 4.18
CA TYR A 26 7.06 -10.53 4.28
C TYR A 26 7.27 -12.04 4.28
N TYR A 27 8.08 -12.56 3.35
CA TYR A 27 8.40 -13.98 3.29
C TYR A 27 9.14 -14.47 4.54
N LEU A 28 10.15 -13.72 5.00
CA LEU A 28 10.87 -14.05 6.23
C LEU A 28 9.94 -14.06 7.45
N THR A 29 9.01 -13.12 7.52
CA THR A 29 8.00 -13.07 8.57
C THR A 29 7.08 -14.28 8.51
N ALA A 30 6.59 -14.65 7.32
CA ALA A 30 5.76 -15.84 7.13
C ALA A 30 6.48 -17.12 7.55
N ILE A 31 7.75 -17.29 7.15
CA ILE A 31 8.59 -18.42 7.57
C ILE A 31 8.77 -18.40 9.10
N GLY A 32 9.07 -17.25 9.69
CA GLY A 32 9.23 -17.12 11.13
C GLY A 32 7.96 -17.45 11.91
N LEU A 33 6.78 -17.12 11.37
CA LEU A 33 5.48 -17.52 11.95
C LEU A 33 5.30 -19.05 11.90
N LEU A 34 5.64 -19.70 10.79
CA LEU A 34 5.60 -21.16 10.66
C LEU A 34 6.54 -21.85 11.66
N LEU A 35 7.73 -21.26 11.88
CA LEU A 35 8.72 -21.71 12.84
C LEU A 35 8.44 -21.24 14.29
N ARG A 36 7.32 -20.55 14.53
CA ARG A 36 6.90 -20.03 15.85
C ARG A 36 7.92 -19.10 16.52
N ILE A 37 8.62 -18.30 15.73
CA ILE A 37 9.58 -17.30 16.22
C ILE A 37 8.83 -16.08 16.76
N PRO A 38 9.03 -15.67 18.04
CA PRO A 38 8.30 -14.55 18.64
C PRO A 38 8.48 -13.22 17.91
N LEU A 39 9.69 -12.95 17.40
CA LEU A 39 9.97 -11.75 16.61
C LEU A 39 9.12 -11.68 15.34
N ALA A 40 8.85 -12.82 14.70
CA ALA A 40 8.02 -12.86 13.50
C ALA A 40 6.56 -12.51 13.82
N ALA A 41 6.04 -12.92 14.99
CA ALA A 41 4.72 -12.50 15.45
C ALA A 41 4.66 -10.98 15.66
N PHE A 42 5.69 -10.39 16.28
CA PHE A 42 5.80 -8.94 16.42
C PHE A 42 5.81 -8.22 15.06
N VAL A 43 6.69 -8.64 14.14
CA VAL A 43 6.78 -8.03 12.80
C VAL A 43 5.49 -8.21 11.99
N ALA A 44 4.83 -9.36 12.11
CA ALA A 44 3.55 -9.62 11.46
C ALA A 44 2.49 -8.59 11.87
N TRP A 45 2.43 -8.21 13.14
CA TRP A 45 1.50 -7.16 13.59
C TRP A 45 1.77 -5.81 12.90
N PHE A 46 3.03 -5.43 12.67
CA PHE A 46 3.35 -4.21 11.92
C PHE A 46 2.95 -4.30 10.45
N ILE A 47 3.11 -5.48 9.83
CA ILE A 47 2.74 -5.72 8.43
C ILE A 47 1.22 -5.79 8.25
N PHE A 48 0.48 -6.38 9.18
CA PHE A 48 -0.97 -6.49 9.07
C PHE A 48 -1.69 -5.20 9.47
N ILE A 49 -1.23 -4.50 10.51
CA ILE A 49 -1.86 -3.25 10.95
C ILE A 49 -1.41 -2.08 10.06
N GLY A 50 -0.10 -1.95 9.80
CA GLY A 50 0.46 -0.79 9.09
C GLY A 50 -0.03 -0.72 7.64
N PRO A 51 0.49 -1.57 6.73
CA PRO A 51 0.00 -1.71 5.36
C PRO A 51 -1.51 -1.90 5.27
N GLY A 52 -2.10 -2.78 6.08
CA GLY A 52 -3.54 -3.07 6.00
C GLY A 52 -4.44 -1.86 6.27
N ILE A 53 -4.10 -1.00 7.23
CA ILE A 53 -4.84 0.25 7.48
C ILE A 53 -4.43 1.33 6.47
N ALA A 54 -3.14 1.42 6.14
CA ALA A 54 -2.62 2.42 5.19
C ALA A 54 -3.15 2.20 3.76
N GLU A 55 -3.49 0.97 3.37
CA GLU A 55 -4.06 0.67 2.06
C GLU A 55 -5.38 1.42 1.82
N PHE A 56 -6.20 1.67 2.86
CA PHE A 56 -7.42 2.48 2.73
C PHE A 56 -7.15 3.93 2.30
N THR A 57 -5.95 4.46 2.56
CA THR A 57 -5.59 5.82 2.13
C THR A 57 -5.55 5.96 0.61
N HIS A 58 -5.38 4.84 -0.13
CA HIS A 58 -5.43 4.84 -1.59
C HIS A 58 -6.79 5.31 -2.13
N PHE A 59 -7.89 5.10 -1.41
CA PHE A 59 -9.20 5.63 -1.81
C PHE A 59 -9.31 7.15 -1.64
N ILE A 60 -8.46 7.74 -0.80
CA ILE A 60 -8.50 9.18 -0.52
C ILE A 60 -7.65 9.94 -1.54
N PHE A 61 -6.56 9.34 -2.04
CA PHE A 61 -5.60 10.03 -2.93
C PHE A 61 -6.21 10.70 -4.17
N PRO A 62 -7.20 10.11 -4.90
CA PRO A 62 -7.83 10.78 -6.03
C PRO A 62 -8.55 12.09 -5.67
N PHE A 63 -8.92 12.28 -4.41
CA PHE A 63 -9.59 13.50 -3.92
C PHE A 63 -8.63 14.57 -3.43
N ILE A 64 -7.34 14.27 -3.31
CA ILE A 64 -6.34 15.22 -2.82
C ILE A 64 -5.75 15.97 -4.02
N PRO A 65 -5.77 17.31 -4.02
CA PRO A 65 -5.13 18.11 -5.07
C PRO A 65 -3.61 17.86 -5.07
N PRO A 66 -2.96 17.71 -6.24
CA PRO A 66 -1.52 17.51 -6.30
C PRO A 66 -0.76 18.78 -5.89
N ALA A 67 0.39 18.61 -5.24
CA ALA A 67 1.27 19.73 -4.88
C ALA A 67 1.86 20.45 -6.10
N LEU A 68 2.10 19.72 -7.21
CA LEU A 68 2.66 20.27 -8.44
C LEU A 68 1.59 20.32 -9.54
N GLU A 69 1.42 21.52 -10.13
CA GLU A 69 0.49 21.81 -11.23
C GLU A 69 -0.88 21.12 -11.07
N PRO A 70 -1.66 21.45 -10.02
CA PRO A 70 -2.88 20.72 -9.72
C PRO A 70 -3.91 20.73 -10.86
N ALA A 71 -3.93 21.78 -11.67
CA ALA A 71 -4.86 22.00 -12.78
C ALA A 71 -4.44 21.38 -14.12
N ASN A 72 -3.19 20.92 -14.27
CA ASN A 72 -2.69 20.38 -15.54
C ASN A 72 -3.09 18.89 -15.68
N PRO A 73 -3.86 18.47 -16.69
CA PRO A 73 -4.17 17.04 -16.85
C PRO A 73 -2.99 16.22 -17.39
N GLU A 74 -2.03 16.87 -18.07
CA GLU A 74 -0.94 16.19 -18.77
C GLU A 74 0.16 15.69 -17.82
N PRO A 75 0.94 14.66 -18.22
CA PRO A 75 2.11 14.21 -17.49
C PRO A 75 3.16 15.33 -17.35
N LEU A 76 3.73 15.44 -16.15
CA LEU A 76 4.73 16.45 -15.83
C LEU A 76 6.11 15.80 -15.65
N SER A 77 7.14 16.40 -16.24
CA SER A 77 8.54 16.09 -15.96
C SER A 77 9.19 17.28 -15.27
N ALA A 78 9.72 17.10 -14.06
CA ALA A 78 10.29 18.18 -13.27
C ALA A 78 11.45 17.70 -12.39
N VAL A 79 12.32 18.63 -12.02
CA VAL A 79 13.39 18.39 -11.04
C VAL A 79 12.84 18.66 -9.65
N ILE A 80 12.74 17.61 -8.84
CA ILE A 80 12.29 17.69 -7.44
C ILE A 80 13.50 17.38 -6.57
N ASN A 81 13.88 18.30 -5.68
CA ASN A 81 15.03 18.15 -4.77
C ASN A 81 16.32 17.67 -5.47
N GLY A 82 16.61 18.18 -6.67
CA GLY A 82 17.81 17.83 -7.44
C GLY A 82 17.73 16.51 -8.23
N VAL A 83 16.60 15.81 -8.20
CA VAL A 83 16.37 14.57 -8.96
C VAL A 83 15.34 14.83 -10.06
N LEU A 84 15.69 14.52 -11.31
CA LEU A 84 14.74 14.56 -12.43
C LEU A 84 13.75 13.40 -12.29
N ILE A 85 12.47 13.73 -12.20
CA ILE A 85 11.38 12.77 -12.25
C ILE A 85 10.58 13.05 -13.51
N THR A 86 10.38 12.02 -14.35
CA THR A 86 9.64 12.13 -15.60
C THR A 86 8.25 11.52 -15.48
N ASP A 87 7.36 11.95 -16.38
CA ASP A 87 6.05 11.33 -16.64
C ASP A 87 5.16 11.20 -15.39
N MET A 88 5.13 12.23 -14.55
CA MET A 88 4.25 12.28 -13.38
C MET A 88 2.81 12.60 -13.80
N ALA A 89 1.98 11.57 -13.85
CA ALA A 89 0.56 11.69 -14.15
C ALA A 89 -0.22 12.45 -13.06
N ASN A 90 -1.29 13.14 -13.48
CA ASN A 90 -2.30 13.65 -12.57
C ASN A 90 -3.34 12.54 -12.28
N HIS A 91 -3.67 12.34 -11.00
CA HIS A 91 -4.71 11.40 -10.57
C HIS A 91 -5.85 12.07 -9.82
N HIS A 92 -5.84 13.40 -9.76
CA HIS A 92 -6.87 14.17 -9.09
C HIS A 92 -8.17 14.12 -9.89
N ILE A 93 -9.25 13.67 -9.24
CA ILE A 93 -10.56 13.49 -9.86
C ILE A 93 -11.14 14.84 -10.32
N GLY A 94 -10.81 15.94 -9.63
CA GLY A 94 -11.28 17.28 -9.99
C GLY A 94 -10.75 17.79 -11.33
N VAL A 95 -9.73 17.15 -11.90
CA VAL A 95 -9.14 17.53 -13.20
C VAL A 95 -9.28 16.44 -14.25
N THR A 96 -9.04 15.18 -13.86
CA THR A 96 -9.06 14.07 -14.80
C THR A 96 -10.45 13.45 -14.97
N HIS A 97 -11.38 13.73 -14.06
CA HIS A 97 -12.69 13.07 -13.94
C HIS A 97 -12.63 11.54 -13.86
N LYS A 98 -11.48 10.98 -13.49
CA LYS A 98 -11.24 9.54 -13.35
C LYS A 98 -10.90 9.21 -11.90
N TYR A 99 -11.65 8.29 -11.30
CA TYR A 99 -11.38 7.76 -9.97
C TYR A 99 -10.45 6.54 -10.04
N TYR A 100 -9.34 6.67 -10.76
CA TYR A 100 -8.40 5.56 -10.91
C TYR A 100 -6.97 6.07 -10.97
N PHE A 101 -6.08 5.37 -10.24
CA PHE A 101 -4.65 5.51 -10.40
C PHE A 101 -3.94 4.16 -10.24
N PRO A 102 -2.74 4.01 -10.82
CA PRO A 102 -1.91 2.83 -10.63
C PRO A 102 -1.59 2.63 -9.15
N GLY A 103 -2.06 1.52 -8.57
CA GLY A 103 -1.92 1.23 -7.13
C GLY A 103 -3.25 0.97 -6.43
N LEU A 104 -4.36 1.50 -6.95
CA LEU A 104 -5.67 1.35 -6.31
C LEU A 104 -6.13 -0.12 -6.25
N TYR A 105 -6.13 -0.83 -7.37
CA TYR A 105 -6.55 -2.24 -7.39
C TYR A 105 -5.57 -3.18 -6.70
N THR A 106 -4.28 -2.87 -6.74
CA THR A 106 -3.26 -3.66 -6.04
C THR A 106 -3.36 -3.53 -4.51
N ALA A 107 -3.95 -2.44 -4.00
CA ALA A 107 -4.32 -2.34 -2.59
C ALA A 107 -5.58 -3.17 -2.27
N ILE A 108 -6.59 -3.14 -3.13
CA ILE A 108 -7.88 -3.82 -2.85
C ILE A 108 -7.77 -5.35 -2.89
N ILE A 109 -7.05 -5.90 -3.89
CA ILE A 109 -7.04 -7.35 -4.14
C ILE A 109 -6.48 -8.15 -2.94
N PRO A 110 -5.35 -7.78 -2.32
CA PRO A 110 -4.82 -8.47 -1.15
C PRO A 110 -5.70 -8.36 0.10
N MET A 111 -6.54 -7.32 0.22
CA MET A 111 -7.44 -7.15 1.36
C MET A 111 -8.55 -8.21 1.39
N ILE A 112 -9.01 -8.70 0.23
CA ILE A 112 -10.09 -9.69 0.12
C ILE A 112 -9.80 -10.97 0.94
N PRO A 113 -8.67 -11.68 0.73
CA PRO A 113 -8.36 -12.86 1.52
C PRO A 113 -8.10 -12.53 3.00
N GLY A 114 -7.57 -11.34 3.32
CA GLY A 114 -7.38 -10.89 4.70
C GLY A 114 -8.71 -10.74 5.45
N VAL A 115 -9.66 -10.00 4.87
CA VAL A 115 -11.03 -9.83 5.40
C VAL A 115 -11.74 -11.18 5.51
N TYR A 116 -11.63 -12.02 4.49
CA TYR A 116 -12.21 -13.37 4.51
C TYR A 116 -11.64 -14.22 5.66
N SER A 117 -10.33 -14.17 5.89
CA SER A 117 -9.67 -14.91 6.97
C SER A 117 -10.13 -14.45 8.35
N VAL A 118 -10.26 -13.13 8.56
CA VAL A 118 -10.82 -12.56 9.80
C VAL A 118 -12.27 -13.00 9.99
N TYR A 119 -13.11 -12.88 8.97
CA TYR A 119 -14.50 -13.33 9.01
C TYR A 119 -14.60 -14.83 9.34
N TRP A 120 -13.77 -15.66 8.71
CA TRP A 120 -13.72 -17.10 8.96
C TRP A 120 -13.30 -17.42 10.40
N LEU A 121 -12.29 -16.71 10.94
CA LEU A 121 -11.86 -16.86 12.33
C LEU A 121 -12.95 -16.44 13.32
N LEU A 122 -13.66 -15.34 13.09
CA LEU A 122 -14.75 -14.88 13.96
C LEU A 122 -15.94 -15.84 13.93
N LYS A 123 -16.25 -16.41 12.75
CA LYS A 123 -17.34 -17.38 12.57
C LYS A 123 -17.01 -18.74 13.20
N ASN A 124 -15.78 -19.23 13.04
CA ASN A 124 -15.39 -20.58 13.48
C ASN A 124 -14.69 -20.62 14.84
N GLY A 125 -14.16 -19.51 15.32
CA GLY A 125 -13.52 -19.37 16.63
C GLY A 125 -14.47 -19.38 17.82
N ARG A 126 -15.80 -19.36 17.58
CA ARG A 126 -16.84 -19.53 18.62
C ARG A 126 -17.33 -20.97 18.78
N LYS A 127 -16.45 -21.97 18.66
CA LYS A 127 -16.70 -23.26 19.31
C LYS A 127 -16.06 -23.23 20.70
N PRO A 128 -16.82 -22.94 21.77
CA PRO A 128 -16.31 -23.18 23.11
C PRO A 128 -16.01 -24.68 23.22
N SER A 129 -14.76 -25.01 23.49
CA SER A 129 -14.37 -26.31 24.00
C SER A 129 -14.96 -26.43 25.41
N ILE A 130 -16.25 -26.79 25.50
CA ILE A 130 -16.81 -27.42 26.69
C ILE A 130 -16.67 -28.92 26.47
N ALA A 131 -15.68 -29.50 27.12
CA ALA A 131 -15.56 -30.92 27.47
C ALA A 131 -14.51 -30.95 28.59
N THR A 132 -14.96 -30.87 29.85
CA THR A 132 -15.00 -31.97 30.83
C THR A 132 -13.63 -32.55 31.12
#